data_AF-A0AAU3VNX1-F1
#
_entry.id   AF-A0AAU3VNX1-F1
#
_cell.length_a   1.000
_cell.length_b   1.000
_cell.length_c   1.000
_cell.angle_alpha   90.00
_cell.angle_beta   90.00
_cell.angle_gamma   90.00
#
_symmetry.space_group_name_H-M   'P 1'
#
loop_
_entity.id
_entity.type
_entity.pdbx_description
1 polymer ?
#
loop_
_entity_poly.entity_id
_entity_poly.type
_entity_poly.pdbx_seq_one_letter_code
_entity_poly.pdbx_strand_id
1 'polypeptide(L)'
;MTEPVSPDAEPQPPLPRSARIREQAPFVGVVAVGGALGACARYGAGLMWPGAPGGFPWSTFGVNALGCAVIGVFMVVITEMWSVHRLVRPFFGTGVLGGFTTFSTYAVDIHGLVEGGHAGAGLAYLAATPLIALAAVWGAAHTARRLIVRRQT
;
A
#
# COMPACT_ATOMS: atom_id res chain seq x y z
N MET A 1 -0.25 22.47 39.78
CA MET A 1 -0.65 23.73 39.13
C MET A 1 -1.01 23.39 37.68
N THR A 2 -2.27 23.05 37.43
CA THR A 2 -2.82 22.95 36.07
C THR A 2 -3.11 24.37 35.60
N GLU A 3 -2.42 24.80 34.55
CA GLU A 3 -2.67 26.09 33.91
C GLU A 3 -4.14 26.12 33.45
N PRO A 4 -4.93 27.14 33.81
CA PRO A 4 -6.34 27.20 33.42
C PRO A 4 -6.41 27.38 31.90
N VAL A 5 -7.08 26.45 31.22
CA VAL A 5 -7.42 26.58 29.79
C VAL A 5 -8.27 27.84 29.66
N SER A 6 -7.71 28.86 29.01
CA SER A 6 -8.38 30.14 28.79
C SER A 6 -9.69 29.92 28.03
N PRO A 7 -10.85 30.38 28.55
CA PRO A 7 -12.16 30.20 27.91
C PRO A 7 -12.29 30.86 26.54
N ASP A 8 -11.35 31.77 26.20
CA ASP A 8 -11.43 32.68 25.06
C ASP A 8 -10.37 32.38 23.98
N ALA A 9 -9.92 31.13 23.85
CA ALA A 9 -9.01 30.74 22.78
C ALA A 9 -9.72 30.86 21.42
N GLU A 10 -9.60 32.02 20.77
CA GLU A 10 -10.09 32.22 19.42
C GLU A 10 -9.51 31.13 18.49
N PRO A 11 -10.34 30.49 17.63
CA PRO A 11 -9.87 29.52 16.66
C PRO A 11 -8.76 30.15 15.81
N GLN A 12 -7.54 29.61 15.91
CA GLN A 12 -6.41 30.10 15.14
C GLN A 12 -6.78 30.09 13.65
N PRO A 13 -6.65 31.21 12.92
CA PRO A 13 -7.03 31.28 11.53
C PRO A 13 -6.20 30.26 10.72
N PRO A 14 -6.83 29.54 9.76
CA PRO A 14 -6.14 28.50 9.03
C PRO A 14 -4.94 29.08 8.28
N LEU A 15 -3.81 28.36 8.32
CA LEU A 15 -2.58 28.78 7.67
C LEU A 15 -2.80 29.17 6.19
N PRO A 16 -2.10 30.21 5.69
CA PRO A 16 -2.13 30.59 4.28
C PRO A 16 -1.87 29.39 3.36
N ARG A 17 -2.55 29.33 2.21
CA ARG A 17 -2.43 28.19 1.27
C ARG A 17 -0.97 27.90 0.88
N SER A 18 -0.16 28.94 0.68
CA SER A 18 1.26 28.83 0.34
C SER A 18 2.10 28.19 1.45
N ALA A 19 1.79 28.47 2.72
CA ALA A 19 2.46 27.86 3.87
C ALA A 19 2.16 26.35 3.95
N ARG A 20 0.90 25.96 3.74
CA ARG A 20 0.50 24.54 3.70
C ARG A 20 1.17 23.76 2.57
N ILE A 21 1.29 24.36 1.38
CA ILE A 21 1.98 23.71 0.25
C ILE A 21 3.46 23.47 0.58
N ARG A 22 4.16 24.46 1.15
CA ARG A 22 5.58 24.29 1.55
C ARG A 22 5.74 23.21 2.62
N GLU A 23 4.79 23.10 3.54
CA GLU A 23 4.80 22.08 4.60
C GLU A 23 4.54 20.67 4.06
N GLN A 24 3.69 20.54 3.03
CA GLN A 24 3.34 19.26 2.39
C GLN A 24 4.34 18.82 1.31
N ALA A 25 5.09 19.73 0.71
CA ALA A 25 6.10 19.46 -0.31
C ALA A 25 7.04 18.27 0.03
N PRO A 26 7.63 18.15 1.24
CA PRO A 26 8.45 16.99 1.57
C PRO A 26 7.68 15.67 1.56
N PHE A 27 6.40 15.66 1.93
CA PHE A 27 5.55 14.46 1.90
C PHE A 27 5.30 14.03 0.45
N VAL A 28 4.94 14.96 -0.42
CA VAL A 28 4.75 14.68 -1.85
C VAL A 28 6.05 14.19 -2.49
N GLY A 29 7.18 14.81 -2.16
CA GLY A 29 8.50 14.40 -2.65
C GLY A 29 8.83 12.95 -2.30
N VAL A 30 8.63 12.53 -1.04
CA VAL A 30 8.91 11.14 -0.66
C VAL A 30 7.89 10.15 -1.24
N VAL A 31 6.61 10.54 -1.41
CA VAL A 31 5.61 9.71 -2.10
C VAL A 31 6.04 9.50 -3.55
N ALA A 32 6.50 10.54 -4.24
CA ALA A 32 6.93 10.44 -5.64
C ALA A 32 8.14 9.51 -5.79
N VAL A 33 9.17 9.65 -4.93
CA VAL A 33 10.35 8.77 -4.95
C VAL A 33 9.94 7.33 -4.64
N GLY A 34 9.14 7.10 -3.60
CA GLY A 34 8.65 5.76 -3.26
C GLY A 34 7.82 5.16 -4.40
N GLY A 35 6.92 5.95 -4.99
CA GLY A 35 6.06 5.54 -6.10
C GLY A 35 6.85 5.12 -7.32
N ALA A 36 7.90 5.86 -7.68
CA ALA A 36 8.80 5.49 -8.78
C ALA A 36 9.48 4.15 -8.50
N LEU A 37 10.01 3.94 -7.30
CA LEU A 37 10.64 2.67 -6.90
C LEU A 37 9.65 1.50 -6.97
N GLY A 38 8.45 1.67 -6.42
CA GLY A 38 7.39 0.66 -6.44
C GLY A 38 6.97 0.30 -7.86
N ALA A 39 6.74 1.31 -8.71
CA ALA A 39 6.35 1.11 -10.10
C ALA A 39 7.43 0.41 -10.91
N CYS A 40 8.71 0.77 -10.74
CA CYS A 40 9.83 0.09 -11.37
C CYS A 40 9.94 -1.37 -10.91
N ALA A 41 9.79 -1.66 -9.61
CA ALA A 41 9.81 -3.02 -9.09
C ALA A 41 8.65 -3.87 -9.67
N ARG A 42 7.44 -3.31 -9.73
CA ARG A 42 6.28 -3.97 -10.36
C ARG A 42 6.52 -4.23 -11.84
N TYR A 43 7.03 -3.25 -12.58
CA TYR A 43 7.35 -3.40 -13.99
C TYR A 43 8.41 -4.49 -14.21
N GLY A 44 9.47 -4.48 -13.41
CA GLY A 44 10.50 -5.52 -13.41
C GLY A 44 9.94 -6.92 -13.12
N ALA A 45 9.00 -7.05 -12.17
CA ALA A 45 8.33 -8.33 -11.92
C ALA A 45 7.58 -8.84 -13.16
N GLY A 46 6.88 -7.96 -13.86
CA GLY A 46 6.21 -8.29 -15.12
C GLY A 46 7.17 -8.73 -16.24
N LEU A 47 8.39 -8.19 -16.27
CA LEU A 47 9.43 -8.61 -17.23
C LEU A 47 10.03 -9.98 -16.87
N MET A 48 10.24 -10.26 -15.57
CA MET A 48 10.83 -11.53 -15.12
C MET A 48 9.86 -12.70 -15.22
N TRP A 49 8.57 -12.46 -15.03
CA TRP A 49 7.54 -13.50 -15.04
C TRP A 49 6.38 -13.14 -15.98
N PRO A 50 6.63 -13.09 -17.30
CA PRO A 50 5.59 -12.73 -18.27
C PRO A 50 4.46 -13.76 -18.23
N GLY A 51 3.22 -13.27 -18.23
CA GLY A 51 2.04 -14.15 -18.30
C GLY A 51 1.95 -14.86 -19.65
N ALA A 52 1.45 -16.09 -19.65
CA ALA A 52 1.10 -16.77 -20.89
C ALA A 52 -0.14 -16.10 -21.52
N PRO A 53 -0.21 -15.97 -22.86
CA PRO A 53 -1.43 -15.49 -23.53
C PRO A 53 -2.65 -16.32 -23.12
N GLY A 54 -3.73 -15.66 -22.70
CA GLY A 54 -4.95 -16.34 -22.21
C GLY A 54 -4.81 -17.02 -20.85
N GLY A 55 -3.64 -16.96 -20.22
CA GLY A 55 -3.35 -17.57 -18.93
C GLY A 55 -3.62 -16.65 -17.74
N PHE A 56 -3.58 -17.23 -16.54
CA PHE A 56 -3.76 -16.48 -15.30
C PHE A 56 -2.63 -15.43 -15.10
N PRO A 57 -2.92 -14.17 -14.75
CA PRO A 57 -1.93 -13.08 -14.65
C PRO A 57 -1.08 -13.15 -13.36
N TRP A 58 -0.23 -14.18 -13.25
CA TRP A 58 0.55 -14.49 -12.04
C TRP A 58 1.42 -13.33 -11.54
N SER A 59 2.01 -12.55 -12.44
CA SER A 59 2.81 -11.38 -12.06
C SER A 59 1.98 -10.34 -11.31
N THR A 60 0.89 -9.86 -11.92
CA THR A 60 0.00 -8.85 -11.33
C THR A 60 -0.66 -9.37 -10.05
N PHE A 61 -1.08 -10.63 -10.03
CA PHE A 61 -1.61 -11.30 -8.84
C PHE A 61 -0.59 -11.31 -7.70
N GLY A 62 0.65 -11.71 -8.00
CA GLY A 62 1.73 -11.84 -7.03
C GLY A 62 2.15 -10.50 -6.42
N VAL A 63 2.32 -9.45 -7.24
CA VAL A 63 2.69 -8.11 -6.71
C VAL A 63 1.59 -7.55 -5.81
N ASN A 64 0.31 -7.75 -6.15
CA ASN A 64 -0.81 -7.31 -5.32
C ASN A 64 -0.87 -8.11 -4.01
N ALA A 65 -0.79 -9.44 -4.06
CA ALA A 65 -0.80 -10.28 -2.87
C ALA A 65 0.38 -9.97 -1.93
N LEU A 66 1.59 -9.84 -2.47
CA LEU A 66 2.78 -9.51 -1.69
C LEU A 66 2.69 -8.10 -1.10
N GLY A 67 2.25 -7.11 -1.88
CA GLY A 67 2.05 -5.75 -1.38
C GLY A 67 1.04 -5.69 -0.23
N CYS A 68 -0.04 -6.47 -0.32
CA CYS A 68 -1.03 -6.65 0.74
C CYS A 68 -0.45 -7.31 2.00
N ALA A 69 0.40 -8.34 1.87
CA ALA A 69 1.10 -8.91 3.02
C ALA A 69 2.03 -7.88 3.68
N VAL A 70 2.82 -7.16 2.88
CA VAL A 70 3.80 -6.17 3.37
C VAL A 70 3.11 -5.00 4.06
N ILE A 71 1.99 -4.47 3.53
CA ILE A 71 1.26 -3.39 4.22
C ILE A 71 0.68 -3.87 5.56
N GLY A 72 0.24 -5.14 5.65
CA GLY A 72 -0.23 -5.75 6.89
C GLY A 72 0.85 -5.77 7.99
N VAL A 73 2.07 -6.19 7.65
CA VAL A 73 3.23 -6.13 8.57
C VAL A 73 3.58 -4.68 8.91
N PHE A 74 3.68 -3.83 7.88
CA PHE A 74 4.08 -2.43 8.03
C PHE A 74 3.17 -1.70 9.02
N MET A 75 1.85 -1.87 8.91
CA MET A 75 0.89 -1.28 9.84
C MET A 75 1.16 -1.66 11.29
N VAL A 76 1.47 -2.92 11.57
CA VAL A 76 1.76 -3.38 12.95
C VAL A 76 3.05 -2.76 13.47
N VAL A 77 4.11 -2.76 12.67
CA VAL A 77 5.43 -2.24 13.09
C VAL A 77 5.35 -0.74 13.42
N ILE A 78 4.67 0.06 12.60
CA ILE A 78 4.56 1.51 12.81
C ILE A 78 3.58 1.91 13.91
N THR A 79 2.72 1.01 14.38
CA THR A 79 1.78 1.26 15.48
C THR A 79 2.30 0.75 16.81
N GLU A 80 2.98 -0.41 16.82
CA GLU A 80 3.30 -1.13 18.06
C GLU A 80 4.77 -1.05 18.46
N MET A 81 5.70 -0.78 17.53
CA MET A 81 7.13 -0.82 17.83
C MET A 81 7.83 0.53 17.78
N TRP A 82 7.53 1.36 16.77
CA TRP A 82 8.38 2.50 16.45
C TRP A 82 7.62 3.83 16.41
N SER A 83 8.13 4.83 17.12
CA SER A 83 7.89 6.23 16.77
C SER A 83 8.67 6.56 15.49
N VAL A 84 8.15 6.12 14.34
CA VAL A 84 8.80 6.35 13.05
C VAL A 84 8.73 7.83 12.66
N HIS A 85 9.75 8.29 11.94
CA HIS A 85 9.73 9.63 11.35
C HIS A 85 8.47 9.81 10.49
N ARG A 86 7.84 11.00 10.56
CA ARG A 86 6.54 11.29 9.90
C ARG A 86 6.52 11.01 8.39
N LEU A 87 7.68 11.00 7.74
CA LEU A 87 7.83 10.74 6.30
C LEU A 87 7.88 9.25 5.93
N VAL A 88 8.02 8.33 6.89
CA VAL A 88 8.11 6.89 6.59
C VAL A 88 6.76 6.35 6.07
N ARG A 89 5.66 6.74 6.68
CA ARG A 89 4.30 6.37 6.25
C ARG A 89 3.98 6.78 4.81
N PRO A 90 4.14 8.06 4.42
CA PRO A 90 3.89 8.49 3.04
C PRO A 90 4.91 7.90 2.05
N PHE A 91 6.20 7.80 2.40
CA PHE A 91 7.21 7.19 1.53
C PHE A 91 6.89 5.73 1.22
N PHE A 92 6.69 4.91 2.25
CA PHE A 92 6.60 3.46 2.08
C PHE A 92 5.17 2.99 1.82
N GLY A 93 4.20 3.46 2.60
CA GLY A 93 2.80 3.06 2.47
C GLY A 93 2.17 3.57 1.18
N THR A 94 2.18 4.89 0.97
CA THR A 94 1.58 5.48 -0.22
C THR A 94 2.51 5.43 -1.44
N GLY A 95 3.79 5.73 -1.26
CA GLY A 95 4.77 5.71 -2.35
C GLY A 95 5.08 4.28 -2.79
N VAL A 96 5.96 3.57 -2.08
CA VAL A 96 6.48 2.26 -2.50
C VAL A 96 5.38 1.24 -2.72
N LEU A 97 4.53 0.99 -1.72
CA LEU A 97 3.48 -0.03 -1.83
C LEU A 97 2.36 0.38 -2.78
N GLY A 98 2.02 1.67 -2.84
CA GLY A 98 1.06 2.19 -3.80
C GLY A 98 1.54 2.07 -5.26
N GLY A 99 2.84 2.29 -5.52
CA GLY A 99 3.42 2.11 -6.86
C GLY A 99 3.65 0.64 -7.24
N PHE A 100 3.96 -0.20 -6.23
CA PHE A 100 4.23 -1.63 -6.39
C PHE A 100 2.97 -2.45 -6.66
N THR A 101 1.83 -2.05 -6.10
CA THR A 101 0.53 -2.69 -6.34
C THR A 101 -0.23 -1.98 -7.45
N THR A 102 -1.21 -2.64 -8.07
CA THR A 102 -1.99 -2.06 -9.17
C THR A 102 -3.38 -2.68 -9.28
N PHE A 103 -4.41 -1.83 -9.20
CA PHE A 103 -5.79 -2.23 -9.49
C PHE A 103 -6.15 -2.03 -10.97
N SER A 104 -5.58 -1.02 -11.63
CA SER A 104 -5.88 -0.73 -13.04
C SER A 104 -5.37 -1.83 -13.96
N THR A 105 -4.14 -2.32 -13.76
CA THR A 105 -3.61 -3.46 -14.54
C THR A 105 -4.43 -4.71 -14.29
N TYR A 106 -4.81 -4.97 -13.04
CA TYR A 106 -5.70 -6.07 -12.67
C TYR A 106 -7.03 -6.03 -13.44
N ALA A 107 -7.68 -4.86 -13.53
CA ALA A 107 -8.93 -4.70 -14.27
C ALA A 107 -8.74 -4.90 -15.79
N VAL A 108 -7.65 -4.37 -16.36
CA VAL A 108 -7.32 -4.56 -17.78
C VAL A 108 -7.02 -6.02 -18.10
N ASP A 109 -6.29 -6.72 -17.24
CA ASP A 109 -5.98 -8.14 -17.38
C ASP A 109 -7.28 -8.98 -17.41
N ILE A 110 -8.24 -8.71 -16.51
CA ILE A 110 -9.55 -9.38 -16.51
C ILE A 110 -10.30 -9.11 -17.82
N HIS A 111 -10.38 -7.84 -18.22
CA HIS A 111 -11.05 -7.46 -19.46
C HIS A 111 -10.43 -8.18 -20.67
N GLY A 112 -9.10 -8.20 -20.76
CA GLY A 112 -8.38 -8.90 -21.83
C GLY A 112 -8.61 -10.41 -21.83
N LEU A 113 -8.70 -11.05 -20.66
CA LEU A 113 -9.03 -12.48 -20.57
C LEU A 113 -10.45 -12.78 -21.06
N VAL A 114 -11.43 -11.94 -20.71
CA VAL A 114 -12.81 -12.13 -21.15
C VAL A 114 -12.94 -11.94 -22.66
N GLU A 115 -12.40 -10.85 -23.21
CA GLU A 115 -12.38 -10.58 -24.66
C GLU A 115 -11.62 -11.68 -25.43
N GLY A 116 -10.55 -12.21 -24.86
CA GLY A 116 -9.77 -13.28 -25.45
C GLY A 116 -10.42 -14.67 -25.38
N GLY A 117 -11.67 -14.81 -24.91
CA GLY A 117 -12.36 -16.09 -24.78
C GLY A 117 -11.98 -16.93 -23.55
N HIS A 118 -11.18 -16.36 -22.63
CA HIS A 118 -10.69 -17.01 -21.41
C HIS A 118 -11.46 -16.56 -20.16
N ALA A 119 -12.79 -16.42 -20.27
CA ALA A 119 -13.64 -15.88 -19.22
C ALA A 119 -13.52 -16.62 -17.88
N GLY A 120 -13.31 -17.95 -17.89
CA GLY A 120 -13.07 -18.74 -16.68
C GLY A 120 -11.83 -18.28 -15.90
N ALA A 121 -10.72 -18.02 -16.60
CA ALA A 121 -9.51 -17.49 -15.98
C ALA A 121 -9.72 -16.05 -15.46
N GLY A 122 -10.43 -15.22 -16.23
CA GLY A 122 -10.80 -13.87 -15.83
C GLY A 122 -11.64 -13.83 -14.56
N LEU A 123 -12.67 -14.67 -14.46
CA LEU A 123 -13.53 -14.78 -13.28
C LEU A 123 -12.79 -15.34 -12.06
N ALA A 124 -11.94 -16.36 -12.27
CA ALA A 124 -11.09 -16.89 -11.20
C ALA A 124 -10.14 -15.80 -10.67
N TYR A 125 -9.53 -15.02 -11.57
CA TYR A 125 -8.64 -13.92 -11.18
C TYR A 125 -9.38 -12.78 -10.46
N LEU A 126 -10.58 -12.44 -10.93
CA LEU A 126 -11.47 -11.46 -10.31
C LEU A 126 -11.83 -11.82 -8.87
N ALA A 127 -12.13 -13.10 -8.61
CA ALA A 127 -12.51 -13.57 -7.28
C ALA A 127 -11.31 -13.81 -6.36
N ALA A 128 -10.25 -14.45 -6.88
CA ALA A 128 -9.11 -14.88 -6.07
C ALA A 128 -8.30 -13.69 -5.53
N THR A 129 -8.11 -12.64 -6.33
CA THR A 129 -7.26 -11.49 -5.96
C THR A 129 -7.71 -10.79 -4.68
N PRO A 130 -8.97 -10.33 -4.53
CA PRO A 130 -9.41 -9.68 -3.30
C PRO A 130 -9.41 -10.62 -2.09
N LEU A 131 -9.76 -11.90 -2.27
CA LEU A 131 -9.74 -12.90 -1.18
C LEU A 131 -8.32 -13.09 -0.63
N ILE A 132 -7.35 -13.24 -1.53
CA ILE A 132 -5.94 -13.41 -1.16
C ILE A 132 -5.37 -12.11 -0.60
N ALA A 133 -5.73 -10.96 -1.15
CA ALA A 133 -5.32 -9.67 -0.60
C ALA A 133 -5.75 -9.50 0.87
N LEU A 134 -7.03 -9.78 1.18
CA LEU A 134 -7.54 -9.70 2.55
C LEU A 134 -6.87 -10.72 3.48
N ALA A 135 -6.75 -11.97 3.03
CA ALA A 135 -6.07 -13.01 3.78
C ALA A 135 -4.60 -12.65 4.06
N ALA A 136 -3.90 -12.09 3.08
CA ALA A 136 -2.51 -11.65 3.19
C ALA A 136 -2.36 -10.52 4.21
N VAL A 137 -3.18 -9.47 4.13
CA VAL A 137 -3.16 -8.35 5.10
C VAL A 137 -3.37 -8.86 6.52
N TRP A 138 -4.44 -9.63 6.75
CA TRP A 138 -4.79 -10.09 8.10
C TRP A 138 -3.81 -11.13 8.63
N GLY A 139 -3.43 -12.10 7.82
CA GLY A 139 -2.47 -13.13 8.19
C GLY A 139 -1.11 -12.56 8.54
N ALA A 140 -0.62 -11.62 7.72
CA ALA A 140 0.67 -10.97 7.95
C ALA A 140 0.66 -10.06 9.18
N ALA A 141 -0.38 -9.24 9.36
CA ALA A 141 -0.53 -8.40 10.55
C ALA A 141 -0.63 -9.23 11.84
N HIS A 142 -1.42 -10.30 11.83
CA HIS A 142 -1.56 -11.20 12.97
C HIS A 142 -0.24 -11.89 13.34
N THR A 143 0.48 -12.37 12.32
CA THR A 143 1.79 -13.02 12.52
C THR A 143 2.81 -12.02 13.07
N ALA A 144 2.87 -10.81 12.52
CA ALA A 144 3.73 -9.73 13.01
C ALA A 144 3.46 -9.43 14.50
N ARG A 145 2.20 -9.23 14.89
CA ARG A 145 1.81 -9.00 16.29
C ARG A 145 2.29 -10.11 17.22
N ARG A 146 2.05 -11.37 16.84
CA ARG A 146 2.46 -12.53 17.64
C ARG A 146 3.97 -12.60 17.83
N LEU A 147 4.75 -12.28 16.79
CA LEU A 147 6.21 -12.29 16.86
C LEU A 147 6.75 -11.15 17.72
N ILE A 148 6.10 -9.98 17.70
CA ILE A 148 6.50 -8.81 18.49
C ILE A 148 6.24 -9.06 19.98
N VAL A 149 5.05 -9.54 20.34
CA VAL A 149 4.70 -9.86 21.75
C VAL A 149 5.64 -10.93 22.31
N ARG A 150 5.95 -11.97 21.54
CA ARG A 150 6.92 -13.02 21.92
C ARG A 150 8.34 -12.51 22.15
N ARG A 151 8.72 -11.35 21.60
CA ARG A 151 10.04 -10.74 21.83
C ARG A 151 10.09 -9.85 23.08
N GLN A 152 8.93 -9.55 23.67
CA GLN A 152 8.82 -8.70 24.86
C GLN A 152 8.57 -9.50 26.15
N THR A 153 8.44 -10.83 26.05
CA THR A 153 8.34 -11.79 27.18
C THR A 153 9.62 -12.58 27.28
#